data_AF-A0A2V4C0I7-F1
#
_entry.id   AF-A0A2V4C0I7-F1
#
_cell.length_a   1.000
_cell.length_b   1.000
_cell.length_c   1.000
_cell.angle_alpha   90.00
_cell.angle_beta   90.00
_cell.angle_gamma   90.00
#
_symmetry.space_group_name_H-M   'P 1'
#
loop_
_entity.id
_entity.type
_entity.pdbx_description
1 polymer ?
#
loop_
_entity_poly.entity_id
_entity_poly.type
_entity_poly.pdbx_seq_one_letter_code
_entity_poly.pdbx_strand_id
1 'polypeptide(L)'
;MTATKPSVYTGSGSAIDDYNKPKQQLKNIVQGNNENWGLFDKANKQHMTVLAQLRTLQWTVKHERWGEVADIQRLSDFLKSDNSPVKKPLKKMDKAELSKIISCLESIITKTYK
;
A
#
# COMPACT_ATOMS: atom_id res chain seq x y z
N MET A 1 19.15 -55.63 -19.53
CA MET A 1 19.83 -54.32 -19.46
C MET A 1 19.04 -53.44 -18.51
N THR A 2 19.59 -53.12 -17.34
CA THR A 2 18.93 -52.25 -16.34
C THR A 2 19.20 -50.79 -16.69
N ALA A 3 18.16 -50.05 -17.07
CA ALA A 3 18.27 -48.63 -17.35
C ALA A 3 18.44 -47.83 -16.04
N THR A 4 19.63 -47.32 -15.80
CA THR A 4 19.93 -46.40 -14.69
C THR A 4 19.18 -45.09 -14.95
N LYS A 5 18.18 -44.77 -14.12
CA LYS A 5 17.49 -43.48 -14.18
C LYS A 5 18.48 -42.35 -13.87
N PRO A 6 18.47 -41.24 -14.62
CA PRO A 6 19.36 -40.11 -14.37
C PRO A 6 19.10 -39.54 -12.97
N SER A 7 20.14 -39.54 -12.12
CA SER A 7 20.09 -38.96 -10.78
C SER A 7 20.06 -37.43 -10.90
N VAL A 8 18.94 -36.82 -10.55
CA VAL A 8 18.79 -35.36 -10.49
C VAL A 8 19.42 -34.89 -9.18
N TYR A 9 20.56 -34.21 -9.25
CA TYR A 9 21.24 -33.67 -8.07
C TYR A 9 20.52 -32.41 -7.57
N THR A 10 19.86 -32.50 -6.42
CA THR A 10 19.20 -31.39 -5.73
C THR A 10 20.03 -31.00 -4.50
N GLY A 11 21.21 -30.43 -4.72
CA GLY A 11 22.04 -29.83 -3.68
C GLY A 11 22.28 -28.36 -4.01
N SER A 12 22.36 -27.50 -2.99
CA SER A 12 22.55 -26.06 -3.15
C SER A 12 23.82 -25.76 -3.98
N GLY A 13 23.63 -25.07 -5.11
CA GLY A 13 24.67 -24.81 -6.10
C GLY A 13 24.48 -25.58 -7.41
N SER A 14 23.35 -26.27 -7.58
CA SER A 14 22.95 -26.81 -8.88
C SER A 14 22.65 -25.70 -9.88
N ALA A 15 23.01 -25.88 -11.15
CA ALA A 15 22.71 -24.92 -12.23
C ALA A 15 21.19 -24.58 -12.34
N ILE A 16 20.32 -25.48 -11.87
CA ILE A 16 18.87 -25.26 -11.76
C ILE A 16 18.53 -24.20 -10.71
N ASP A 17 19.24 -24.18 -9.59
CA ASP A 17 19.01 -23.22 -8.50
C ASP A 17 19.39 -21.81 -8.94
N ASP A 18 20.53 -21.66 -9.62
CA ASP A 18 21.00 -20.38 -10.17
C ASP A 18 20.07 -19.84 -11.26
N TYR A 19 19.47 -20.71 -12.08
CA TYR A 19 18.48 -20.32 -13.08
C TYR A 19 17.15 -19.86 -12.46
N ASN A 20 16.74 -20.43 -11.32
CA ASN A 20 15.49 -20.10 -10.64
C ASN A 20 15.61 -18.93 -9.65
N LYS A 21 16.82 -18.63 -9.15
CA LYS A 21 17.14 -17.50 -8.27
C LYS A 21 16.65 -16.13 -8.79
N PRO A 22 16.91 -15.73 -10.05
CA PRO A 22 16.39 -14.45 -10.56
C PRO A 22 14.86 -14.44 -10.69
N LYS A 23 14.23 -15.58 -11.00
CA LYS A 23 12.75 -15.70 -11.04
C LYS A 23 12.12 -15.53 -9.66
N GLN A 24 12.76 -16.04 -8.61
CA GLN A 24 12.31 -15.85 -7.23
C GLN A 24 12.50 -14.39 -6.76
N GLN A 25 13.62 -13.76 -7.14
CA GLN A 25 13.84 -12.33 -6.88
C GLN A 25 12.79 -11.46 -7.59
N LEU A 26 12.48 -11.74 -8.86
CA LEU A 26 11.41 -11.07 -9.61
C LEU A 26 10.05 -11.26 -8.94
N LYS A 27 9.72 -12.47 -8.48
CA LYS A 27 8.51 -12.72 -7.69
C LYS A 27 8.50 -11.87 -6.43
N ASN A 28 9.57 -11.80 -5.65
CA ASN A 28 9.63 -10.98 -4.44
C ASN A 28 9.55 -9.47 -4.69
N ILE A 29 9.97 -8.99 -5.86
CA ILE A 29 9.83 -7.58 -6.27
C ILE A 29 8.39 -7.27 -6.71
N VAL A 30 7.79 -8.15 -7.52
CA VAL A 30 6.37 -8.06 -7.94
C VAL A 30 5.43 -8.27 -6.74
N GLN A 31 5.85 -9.09 -5.79
CA GLN A 31 5.21 -9.46 -4.54
C GLN A 31 5.90 -8.74 -3.38
N GLY A 32 6.36 -7.50 -3.61
CA GLY A 32 6.68 -6.57 -2.54
C GLY A 32 5.41 -6.34 -1.75
N ASN A 33 5.21 -7.17 -0.72
CA ASN A 33 4.04 -7.32 0.13
C ASN A 33 3.79 -6.10 1.05
N ASN A 34 4.02 -4.89 0.56
CA ASN A 34 3.45 -3.70 1.15
C ASN A 34 2.18 -3.40 0.36
N GLU A 35 1.05 -3.95 0.79
CA GLU A 35 -0.24 -3.40 0.37
C GLU A 35 -0.16 -1.89 0.60
N ASN A 36 -0.35 -1.12 -0.47
CA ASN A 36 -0.38 0.32 -0.37
C ASN A 36 -1.77 0.70 0.19
N TRP A 37 -1.87 0.84 1.52
CA TRP A 37 -3.15 1.11 2.19
C TRP A 37 -3.70 2.49 1.82
N GLY A 38 -2.84 3.42 1.40
CA GLY A 38 -3.22 4.74 0.91
C GLY A 38 -3.60 4.78 -0.57
N LEU A 39 -3.57 3.66 -1.29
CA LEU A 39 -3.92 3.63 -2.71
C LEU A 39 -5.37 4.09 -2.93
N PHE A 40 -5.53 5.16 -3.71
CA PHE A 40 -6.82 5.79 -3.98
C PHE A 40 -7.26 5.64 -5.43
N ASP A 41 -8.49 6.08 -5.71
CA ASP A 41 -9.08 6.09 -7.04
C ASP A 41 -9.60 7.50 -7.30
N LYS A 42 -9.12 8.11 -8.39
CA LYS A 42 -9.47 9.48 -8.77
C LYS A 42 -10.93 9.61 -9.23
N ALA A 43 -11.53 8.52 -9.71
CA ALA A 43 -12.95 8.51 -10.07
C ALA A 43 -13.86 8.47 -8.83
N ASN A 44 -13.36 7.97 -7.70
CA ASN A 44 -14.11 7.92 -6.45
C ASN A 44 -14.07 9.27 -5.74
N LYS A 45 -15.22 9.96 -5.72
CA LYS A 45 -15.37 11.27 -5.05
C LYS A 45 -15.01 11.23 -3.57
N GLN A 46 -15.33 10.15 -2.84
CA GLN A 46 -14.99 10.04 -1.41
C GLN A 46 -13.48 9.93 -1.19
N HIS A 47 -12.77 9.22 -2.06
CA HIS A 47 -11.31 9.17 -2.01
C HIS A 47 -10.70 10.56 -2.24
N MET A 48 -11.26 11.32 -3.20
CA MET A 48 -10.83 12.69 -3.45
C MET A 48 -11.11 13.61 -2.25
N THR A 49 -12.22 13.41 -1.54
CA THR A 49 -12.51 14.13 -0.28
C THR A 49 -11.46 13.83 0.78
N VAL A 50 -11.08 12.56 0.98
CA VAL A 50 -10.01 12.18 1.91
C VAL A 50 -8.71 12.91 1.56
N LEU A 51 -8.30 12.92 0.29
CA LEU A 51 -7.09 13.65 -0.14
C LEU A 51 -7.17 15.16 0.08
N ALA A 52 -8.35 15.76 -0.09
CA ALA A 52 -8.56 17.17 0.19
C ALA A 52 -8.39 17.46 1.69
N GLN A 53 -8.96 16.62 2.56
CA GLN A 53 -8.83 16.73 4.01
C GLN A 53 -7.38 16.59 4.47
N LEU A 54 -6.59 15.68 3.85
CA LEU A 54 -5.16 15.58 4.13
C LEU A 54 -4.42 16.88 3.84
N ARG A 55 -4.74 17.56 2.74
CA ARG A 55 -4.17 18.88 2.43
C ARG A 55 -4.60 19.94 3.45
N THR A 56 -5.86 19.94 3.86
CA THR A 56 -6.33 20.85 4.93
C THR A 56 -5.58 20.63 6.23
N LEU A 57 -5.26 19.38 6.59
CA LEU A 57 -4.45 19.02 7.75
C LEU A 57 -2.94 19.28 7.58
N GLN A 58 -2.50 19.78 6.42
CA GLN A 58 -1.08 19.90 6.07
C GLN A 58 -0.33 18.55 6.16
N TRP A 59 -1.04 17.44 5.89
CA TRP A 59 -0.44 16.11 5.70
C TRP A 59 -0.04 16.00 4.23
N THR A 60 1.02 16.72 3.92
CA THR A 60 1.51 16.91 2.56
C THR A 60 3.01 16.72 2.50
N VAL A 61 3.49 16.31 1.32
CA VAL A 61 4.90 16.13 1.01
C VAL A 61 5.24 16.90 -0.26
N LYS A 62 6.48 17.40 -0.32
CA LYS A 62 6.98 18.03 -1.54
C LYS A 62 7.20 16.98 -2.62
N HIS A 63 6.70 17.27 -3.81
CA HIS A 63 6.87 16.46 -4.99
C HIS A 63 7.51 17.28 -6.09
N GLU A 64 8.60 16.77 -6.66
CA GLU A 64 9.43 17.47 -7.64
C GLU A 64 8.62 18.03 -8.83
N ARG A 65 7.68 17.25 -9.36
CA ARG A 65 6.83 17.66 -10.49
C ARG A 65 5.59 18.50 -10.12
N TRP A 66 4.97 18.25 -8.97
CA TRP A 66 3.62 18.76 -8.65
C TRP A 66 3.61 19.75 -7.49
N GLY A 67 4.79 20.14 -6.99
CA GLY A 67 4.92 21.05 -5.86
C GLY A 67 4.59 20.34 -4.56
N GLU A 68 3.33 20.39 -4.14
CA GLU A 68 2.87 19.84 -2.86
C GLU A 68 1.69 18.88 -3.06
N VAL A 69 1.88 17.64 -2.60
CA VAL A 69 0.90 16.56 -2.76
C VAL A 69 0.55 15.98 -1.40
N ALA A 70 -0.64 15.37 -1.30
CA ALA A 70 -1.07 14.70 -0.08
C ALA A 70 -0.10 13.55 0.26
N ASP A 71 0.23 13.43 1.54
CA ASP A 71 1.13 12.39 2.05
C ASP A 71 0.38 11.05 2.15
N ILE A 72 0.49 10.25 1.08
CA ILE A 72 -0.14 8.93 0.98
C ILE A 72 0.51 7.94 1.96
N GLN A 73 1.79 8.10 2.27
CA GLN A 73 2.48 7.22 3.20
C GLN A 73 1.95 7.45 4.62
N ARG A 74 1.84 8.71 5.04
CA ARG A 74 1.23 9.06 6.33
C ARG A 74 -0.22 8.62 6.43
N LEU A 75 -1.00 8.70 5.34
CA LEU A 75 -2.35 8.13 5.29
C LEU A 75 -2.33 6.61 5.52
N SER A 76 -1.44 5.89 4.84
CA SER A 76 -1.28 4.44 4.98
C SER A 76 -1.00 4.05 6.43
N ASP A 77 -0.10 4.78 7.10
CA ASP A 77 0.27 4.53 8.50
C ASP A 77 -0.88 4.89 9.45
N PHE A 78 -1.60 5.99 9.19
CA PHE A 78 -2.82 6.32 9.94
C PHE A 78 -3.86 5.20 9.84
N LEU A 79 -4.15 4.70 8.64
CA LEU A 79 -5.14 3.64 8.42
C LEU A 79 -4.78 2.32 9.12
N LYS A 80 -3.49 2.05 9.31
CA LYS A 80 -3.00 0.87 10.07
C LYS A 80 -3.04 1.07 11.59
N SER A 81 -3.00 2.32 12.04
CA SER A 81 -2.94 2.65 13.47
C SER A 81 -4.27 2.42 14.21
N ASP A 82 -4.21 2.38 15.54
CA ASP A 82 -5.39 2.33 16.41
C ASP A 82 -6.27 3.60 16.33
N ASN A 83 -5.74 4.68 15.77
CA ASN A 83 -6.46 5.94 15.61
C ASN A 83 -7.42 5.93 14.42
N SER A 84 -7.29 4.96 13.50
CA SER A 84 -8.21 4.86 12.36
C SER A 84 -9.51 4.19 12.78
N PRO A 85 -10.68 4.78 12.45
CA PRO A 85 -11.98 4.14 12.69
C PRO A 85 -12.19 2.89 11.81
N VAL A 86 -11.41 2.73 10.73
CA VAL A 86 -11.46 1.56 9.84
C VAL A 86 -10.03 1.10 9.51
N LYS A 87 -9.67 -0.10 9.95
CA LYS A 87 -8.35 -0.70 9.70
C LYS A 87 -8.34 -1.54 8.43
N LYS A 88 -8.45 -0.87 7.28
CA LYS A 88 -8.49 -1.51 5.96
C LYS A 88 -7.76 -0.63 4.92
N PRO A 89 -7.18 -1.21 3.85
CA PRO A 89 -6.73 -0.42 2.71
C PRO A 89 -7.87 0.42 2.11
N LEU A 90 -7.60 1.67 1.76
CA LEU A 90 -8.58 2.64 1.26
C LEU A 90 -9.39 2.08 0.08
N LYS A 91 -8.72 1.46 -0.90
CA LYS A 91 -9.37 0.87 -2.09
C LYS A 91 -10.28 -0.33 -1.78
N LYS A 92 -10.12 -0.97 -0.62
CA LYS A 92 -10.96 -2.11 -0.19
C LYS A 92 -12.13 -1.67 0.71
N MET A 93 -12.21 -0.40 1.06
CA MET A 93 -13.30 0.13 1.89
C MET A 93 -14.59 0.27 1.10
N ASP A 94 -15.71 0.01 1.75
CA ASP A 94 -17.02 0.36 1.20
C ASP A 94 -17.36 1.84 1.43
N LYS A 95 -18.49 2.30 0.89
CA LYS A 95 -18.90 3.71 0.99
C LYS A 95 -19.17 4.15 2.43
N ALA A 96 -19.62 3.25 3.29
CA ALA A 96 -19.97 3.55 4.68
C ALA A 96 -18.70 3.66 5.54
N GLU A 97 -17.75 2.75 5.34
CA GLU A 97 -16.41 2.77 5.92
C GLU A 97 -15.65 4.05 5.51
N LEU A 98 -15.71 4.43 4.22
CA LEU A 98 -15.12 5.68 3.75
C LEU A 98 -15.74 6.92 4.41
N SER A 99 -17.06 6.95 4.58
CA SER A 99 -17.71 8.05 5.29
C SER A 99 -17.23 8.19 6.74
N LYS A 100 -16.98 7.08 7.44
CA LYS A 100 -16.41 7.12 8.80
C LYS A 100 -15.01 7.73 8.83
N ILE A 101 -14.18 7.40 7.85
CA ILE A 101 -12.84 7.99 7.70
C ILE A 101 -12.94 9.49 7.46
N ILE A 102 -13.81 9.92 6.54
CA ILE A 102 -14.03 11.34 6.22
C ILE A 102 -14.47 12.11 7.47
N SER A 103 -15.47 11.61 8.21
CA SER A 103 -15.94 12.27 9.44
C SER A 103 -14.88 12.31 10.55
N CYS A 104 -14.03 11.28 10.63
CA CYS A 104 -12.91 11.26 11.56
C CYS A 104 -11.88 12.35 11.21
N LEU A 105 -11.47 12.46 9.95
CA LEU A 105 -10.54 13.50 9.49
C LEU A 105 -11.12 14.91 9.66
N GLU A 106 -12.40 15.11 9.35
CA GLU A 106 -13.14 16.35 9.66
C GLU A 106 -13.04 16.72 11.14
N SER A 107 -13.26 15.75 12.03
CA SER A 107 -13.16 15.98 13.47
C SER A 107 -11.74 16.37 13.90
N ILE A 108 -10.70 15.80 13.28
CA ILE A 108 -9.30 16.18 13.53
C ILE A 108 -9.04 17.60 13.03
N ILE A 109 -9.54 17.97 11.84
CA ILE A 109 -9.43 19.33 11.29
C ILE A 109 -10.08 20.33 12.24
N THR A 110 -11.33 20.09 12.65
CA THR A 110 -12.05 20.99 13.56
C THR A 110 -11.34 21.14 14.89
N LYS A 111 -10.65 20.12 15.40
CA LYS A 111 -9.85 20.22 16.63
C LYS A 111 -8.53 20.95 16.44
N THR A 112 -7.92 20.84 15.26
CA THR A 112 -6.63 21.47 14.94
C THR A 112 -6.76 22.98 14.72
N TYR A 113 -7.85 23.42 14.10
CA TYR A 113 -8.08 24.83 13.72
C TYR A 113 -9.18 25.53 14.54
N LYS A 114 -9.58 24.95 15.67
CA LYS A 114 -10.49 25.59 16.63
C LYS A 114 -9.74 26.59 17.50
#